data_AF-A0A5N5T0Y4-F1
#
_entry.id   AF-A0A5N5T0Y4-F1
#
_cell.length_a   1.000
_cell.length_b   1.000
_cell.length_c   1.000
_cell.angle_alpha   90.00
_cell.angle_beta   90.00
_cell.angle_gamma   90.00
#
_symmetry.space_group_name_H-M   'P 1'
#
loop_
_entity.id
_entity.type
_entity.pdbx_description
1 polymer ?
#
loop_
_entity_poly.entity_id
_entity_poly.type
_entity_poly.pdbx_seq_one_letter_code
_entity_poly.pdbx_strand_id
1 'polypeptide(L)'
;MSYVLRVLKFRSYFSTAARSFINNSSIIERSLYFKLPIQLGPAKICQRTFGFQHSQPKDDFINASRDKTLESDFQFLDSILERGSFLNKKTLENIITKASYADEITPSQAVFLLSCCGNASILESRATRRKLVSRVWKIYQDKGLPLDISHYNAFLQILVETEAEFSPLEFLATLEEKNIKPNRITYSRLIAKFCQKGDIDGANKILEHMKNNGLEINEYIFSSLILGNARANDLDGALAVVDIMKQNKINNGPDTYAALIQAYAEHKKFDEIDAVLSDVKKELLSENLLLEIVCSLVSRCSPSVIEKVIDSLENKENMPLALIRQTCSHMIFAGHDELAYKLFKKIPRNENQNFIGSFFPKLMATAGNDLYKVVKYCDDLRKNGYNIISFENALESYLQDH
;
A
#
# COMPACT_ATOMS: atom_id res chain seq x y z
N MET A 1 -34.91 -8.25 7.46
CA MET A 1 -35.27 -8.42 6.04
C MET A 1 -34.15 -8.01 5.06
N SER A 2 -33.26 -7.06 5.37
CA SER A 2 -32.17 -6.64 4.45
C SER A 2 -31.06 -7.69 4.26
N TYR A 3 -30.65 -8.41 5.32
CA TYR A 3 -29.61 -9.46 5.26
C TYR A 3 -29.96 -10.59 4.29
N VAL A 4 -31.17 -11.17 4.42
CA VAL A 4 -31.62 -12.28 3.56
C VAL A 4 -31.72 -11.84 2.10
N LEU A 5 -32.18 -10.62 1.81
CA LEU A 5 -32.24 -10.09 0.44
C LEU A 5 -30.84 -9.80 -0.15
N ARG A 6 -29.89 -9.32 0.66
CA ARG A 6 -28.48 -9.15 0.25
C ARG A 6 -27.84 -10.51 -0.04
N VAL A 7 -27.97 -11.48 0.86
CA VAL A 7 -27.46 -12.85 0.69
C VAL A 7 -28.09 -13.55 -0.50
N LEU A 8 -29.39 -13.34 -0.78
CA LEU A 8 -30.06 -13.92 -1.94
C LEU A 8 -29.64 -13.28 -3.27
N LYS A 9 -29.52 -11.95 -3.34
CA LYS A 9 -28.96 -11.25 -4.53
C LYS A 9 -27.52 -11.67 -4.77
N PHE A 10 -26.72 -11.73 -3.72
CA PHE A 10 -25.33 -12.16 -3.75
C PHE A 10 -25.22 -13.64 -4.17
N ARG A 11 -25.98 -14.57 -3.59
CA ARG A 11 -26.03 -15.97 -4.04
C ARG A 11 -26.47 -16.13 -5.51
N SER A 12 -27.48 -15.37 -5.95
CA SER A 12 -27.93 -15.38 -7.36
C SER A 12 -26.86 -14.85 -8.33
N TYR A 13 -26.00 -13.95 -7.85
CA TYR A 13 -24.89 -13.40 -8.63
C TYR A 13 -23.82 -14.48 -8.88
N PHE A 14 -23.50 -15.29 -7.87
CA PHE A 14 -22.44 -16.31 -7.93
C PHE A 14 -22.87 -17.66 -8.51
N SER A 15 -24.17 -18.04 -8.45
CA SER A 15 -24.65 -19.29 -9.07
C SER A 15 -24.43 -19.35 -10.59
N THR A 16 -24.35 -18.19 -11.25
CA THR A 16 -24.13 -18.09 -12.71
C THR A 16 -22.66 -17.81 -13.06
N ALA A 17 -21.92 -17.09 -12.22
CA ALA A 17 -20.54 -16.66 -12.48
C ALA A 17 -19.47 -17.71 -12.14
N ALA A 18 -19.78 -18.68 -11.27
CA ALA A 18 -18.79 -19.67 -10.82
C ALA A 18 -18.40 -20.75 -11.83
N ARG A 19 -19.11 -20.85 -12.98
CA ARG A 19 -18.82 -21.88 -13.99
C ARG A 19 -17.57 -21.59 -14.83
N SER A 20 -17.03 -20.38 -14.81
CA SER A 20 -15.84 -20.00 -15.62
C SER A 20 -14.52 -20.00 -14.83
N PHE A 21 -14.55 -20.30 -13.53
CA PHE A 21 -13.37 -20.31 -12.67
C PHE A 21 -12.55 -21.60 -12.78
N ILE A 22 -12.08 -21.95 -13.98
CA ILE A 22 -11.04 -22.97 -14.17
C ILE A 22 -10.08 -22.49 -15.27
N ASN A 23 -8.81 -22.31 -14.89
CA ASN A 23 -7.65 -21.91 -15.69
C ASN A 23 -7.31 -20.42 -15.76
N ASN A 24 -6.68 -19.90 -14.69
CA ASN A 24 -5.40 -19.19 -14.77
C ASN A 24 -4.84 -18.87 -13.36
N SER A 25 -4.46 -19.91 -12.63
CA SER A 25 -3.66 -19.78 -11.41
C SER A 25 -2.17 -19.87 -11.73
N SER A 26 -1.62 -18.87 -12.44
CA SER A 26 -0.16 -18.78 -12.65
C SER A 26 0.32 -17.39 -13.11
N ILE A 27 -0.32 -16.30 -12.66
CA ILE A 27 0.36 -15.00 -12.56
C ILE A 27 -0.07 -14.39 -11.23
N ILE A 28 0.87 -14.36 -10.29
CA ILE A 28 0.69 -13.80 -8.96
C ILE A 28 0.63 -12.27 -9.12
N GLU A 29 -0.58 -11.71 -9.33
CA GLU A 29 -0.87 -10.31 -9.05
C GLU A 29 -0.98 -10.15 -7.51
N ARG A 30 0.17 -10.20 -6.82
CA ARG A 30 0.26 -9.79 -5.41
C ARG A 30 -0.09 -8.31 -5.33
N SER A 31 -1.29 -7.98 -4.86
CA SER A 31 -1.72 -6.59 -4.66
C SER A 31 -2.70 -6.48 -3.50
N LEU A 32 -2.20 -6.67 -2.28
CA LEU A 32 -2.60 -5.81 -1.18
C LEU A 32 -1.44 -4.84 -0.95
N TYR A 33 -1.70 -3.57 -1.28
CA TYR A 33 -0.85 -2.40 -1.03
C TYR A 33 0.58 -2.31 -1.60
N PHE A 34 1.27 -3.38 -2.03
CA PHE A 34 2.74 -3.30 -2.12
C PHE A 34 3.52 -3.87 -3.31
N LYS A 35 2.92 -4.26 -4.44
CA LYS A 35 3.73 -4.58 -5.64
C LYS A 35 3.16 -4.01 -6.93
N LEU A 36 3.97 -3.17 -7.59
CA LEU A 36 3.98 -3.09 -9.04
C LEU A 36 4.01 -4.52 -9.60
N PRO A 37 3.12 -4.80 -10.57
CA PRO A 37 3.63 -4.90 -11.91
C PRO A 37 2.85 -3.96 -12.80
N ILE A 38 3.47 -2.86 -13.20
CA ILE A 38 3.19 -2.38 -14.56
C ILE A 38 3.71 -3.53 -15.42
N GLN A 39 2.82 -4.25 -16.09
CA GLN A 39 3.22 -4.96 -17.31
C GLN A 39 3.64 -3.89 -18.33
N LEU A 40 4.85 -3.38 -18.18
CA LEU A 40 5.58 -2.83 -19.30
C LEU A 40 5.92 -4.08 -20.13
N GLY A 41 5.19 -4.28 -21.23
CA GLY A 41 5.69 -5.12 -22.30
C GLY A 41 7.14 -4.71 -22.62
N PRO A 42 7.97 -5.62 -23.16
CA PRO A 42 9.41 -5.43 -23.24
C PRO A 42 9.77 -4.25 -24.15
N ALA A 43 9.84 -3.04 -23.59
CA ALA A 43 10.52 -1.92 -24.18
C ALA A 43 11.98 -2.00 -23.76
N LYS A 44 12.80 -2.50 -24.68
CA LYS A 44 14.26 -2.56 -24.60
C LYS A 44 14.83 -1.22 -24.13
N ILE A 45 15.21 -1.12 -22.86
CA ILE A 45 16.21 -0.15 -22.41
C ILE A 45 17.38 -0.98 -21.89
N CYS A 46 18.32 -1.22 -22.82
CA CYS A 46 19.67 -1.78 -22.68
C CYS A 46 19.91 -2.87 -21.61
N GLN A 47 19.97 -4.12 -22.08
CA GLN A 47 20.81 -5.15 -21.46
C GLN A 47 22.26 -4.65 -21.38
N ARG A 48 22.79 -4.49 -20.18
CA ARG A 48 24.21 -4.70 -19.89
C ARG A 48 24.34 -5.59 -18.66
N THR A 49 24.65 -6.85 -18.94
CA THR A 49 25.42 -7.75 -18.08
C THR A 49 26.68 -7.05 -17.54
N PHE A 50 27.13 -7.49 -16.35
CA PHE A 50 28.39 -7.28 -15.61
C PHE A 50 28.06 -6.67 -14.24
N GLY A 51 28.26 -7.35 -13.11
CA GLY A 51 29.47 -8.00 -12.64
C GLY A 51 29.72 -7.42 -11.24
N PHE A 52 29.68 -8.26 -10.19
CA PHE A 52 29.94 -7.84 -8.81
C PHE A 52 31.32 -7.17 -8.72
N GLN A 53 31.37 -5.88 -8.40
CA GLN A 53 32.53 -5.30 -7.73
C GLN A 53 32.11 -4.31 -6.65
N HIS A 54 32.68 -4.58 -5.47
CA HIS A 54 32.62 -3.83 -4.23
C HIS A 54 33.08 -2.38 -4.40
N SER A 55 32.29 -1.44 -3.87
CA SER A 55 32.83 -0.23 -3.23
C SER A 55 31.82 0.33 -2.23
N GLN A 56 32.31 0.66 -1.05
CA GLN A 56 31.56 1.16 0.12
C GLN A 56 30.94 2.54 -0.19
N PRO A 57 29.79 2.90 0.39
CA PRO A 57 29.25 4.25 0.23
C PRO A 57 29.98 5.21 1.16
N LYS A 58 30.88 6.03 0.58
CA LYS A 58 31.29 7.31 1.15
C LYS A 58 30.27 8.38 0.75
N ASP A 59 30.18 9.40 1.60
CA ASP A 59 29.27 10.55 1.57
C ASP A 59 29.41 11.47 0.33
N ASP A 60 29.23 10.95 -0.89
CA ASP A 60 29.41 11.68 -2.15
C ASP A 60 28.09 12.07 -2.85
N PHE A 61 27.04 12.46 -2.10
CA PHE A 61 25.78 12.92 -2.73
C PHE A 61 25.28 14.30 -2.31
N ILE A 62 26.12 15.08 -1.64
CA ILE A 62 25.92 16.53 -1.49
C ILE A 62 26.88 17.20 -2.47
N ASN A 63 26.33 17.83 -3.52
CA ASN A 63 27.01 18.56 -4.60
C ASN A 63 27.39 17.76 -5.86
N ALA A 64 26.39 17.46 -6.70
CA ALA A 64 26.58 17.37 -8.15
C ALA A 64 25.71 18.45 -8.83
N SER A 65 26.37 19.45 -9.38
CA SER A 65 25.81 20.66 -9.98
C SER A 65 25.14 20.45 -11.34
N ARG A 66 24.06 21.22 -11.56
CA ARG A 66 23.63 21.92 -12.80
C ARG A 66 23.42 21.07 -14.09
N ASP A 67 22.18 21.12 -14.58
CA ASP A 67 21.58 20.47 -15.76
C ASP A 67 21.25 18.97 -15.67
N LYS A 68 20.34 18.64 -14.76
CA LYS A 68 19.61 17.37 -14.79
C LYS A 68 18.34 17.53 -15.62
N THR A 69 18.34 16.93 -16.82
CA THR A 69 17.16 16.76 -17.67
C THR A 69 16.06 16.01 -16.91
N LEU A 70 14.80 16.19 -17.30
CA LEU A 70 13.68 15.47 -16.68
C LEU A 70 13.88 13.95 -16.76
N GLU A 71 14.49 13.46 -17.84
CA GLU A 71 14.84 12.04 -18.02
C GLU A 71 15.81 11.54 -16.94
N SER A 72 16.85 12.30 -16.61
CA SER A 72 17.79 11.94 -15.55
C SER A 72 17.14 11.92 -14.15
N ASP A 73 16.11 12.74 -13.94
CA ASP A 73 15.35 12.72 -12.70
C ASP A 73 14.48 11.46 -12.60
N PHE A 74 13.87 11.00 -13.70
CA PHE A 74 13.12 9.74 -13.73
C PHE A 74 14.03 8.53 -13.49
N GLN A 75 15.22 8.49 -14.10
CA GLN A 75 16.21 7.43 -13.85
C GLN A 75 16.66 7.42 -12.38
N PHE A 76 16.83 8.61 -11.79
CA PHE A 76 17.14 8.73 -10.37
C PHE A 76 16.02 8.20 -9.48
N LEU A 77 14.76 8.57 -9.77
CA LEU A 77 13.60 8.04 -9.05
C LEU A 77 13.53 6.52 -9.12
N ASP A 78 13.73 5.94 -10.30
CA ASP A 78 13.71 4.49 -10.50
C ASP A 78 14.78 3.81 -9.65
N SER A 79 16.01 4.34 -9.67
CA SER A 79 17.11 3.83 -8.85
C SER A 79 16.84 3.87 -7.33
N ILE A 80 16.09 4.88 -6.85
CA ILE A 80 15.71 4.98 -5.43
C ILE A 80 14.70 3.88 -5.08
N LEU A 81 13.69 3.68 -5.93
CA LEU A 81 12.64 2.70 -5.70
C LEU A 81 13.16 1.27 -5.82
N GLU A 82 14.05 0.98 -6.77
CA GLU A 82 14.73 -0.32 -6.88
C GLU A 82 15.55 -0.66 -5.62
N ARG A 83 16.16 0.36 -4.99
CA ARG A 83 16.90 0.21 -3.73
C ARG A 83 16.00 0.13 -2.49
N GLY A 84 14.67 0.17 -2.66
CA GLY A 84 13.71 0.17 -1.56
C GLY A 84 13.85 1.38 -0.62
N SER A 85 14.39 2.49 -1.14
CA SER A 85 14.60 3.73 -0.39
C SER A 85 13.39 4.65 -0.55
N PHE A 86 13.11 5.45 0.47
CA PHE A 86 12.03 6.43 0.41
C PHE A 86 12.46 7.67 -0.35
N LEU A 87 11.56 8.19 -1.17
CA LEU A 87 11.70 9.47 -1.83
C LEU A 87 11.53 10.60 -0.82
N ASN A 88 12.40 11.60 -0.92
CA ASN A 88 12.22 12.86 -0.21
C ASN A 88 11.13 13.68 -0.91
N LYS A 89 10.18 14.23 -0.14
CA LYS A 89 9.11 15.10 -0.64
C LYS A 89 9.65 16.26 -1.49
N LYS A 90 10.69 16.95 -1.06
CA LYS A 90 11.28 18.09 -1.77
C LYS A 90 11.84 17.68 -3.14
N THR A 91 12.46 16.51 -3.21
CA THR A 91 12.92 15.92 -4.48
C THR A 91 11.74 15.67 -5.41
N LEU A 92 10.68 15.02 -4.92
CA LEU A 92 9.49 14.76 -5.72
C LEU A 92 8.80 16.05 -6.19
N GLU A 93 8.68 17.06 -5.32
CA GLU A 93 8.12 18.37 -5.66
C GLU A 93 8.93 19.10 -6.74
N ASN A 94 10.26 19.00 -6.70
CA ASN A 94 11.13 19.56 -7.73
C ASN A 94 10.89 18.87 -9.09
N ILE A 95 10.75 17.55 -9.10
CA ILE A 95 10.50 16.77 -10.32
C ILE A 95 9.11 17.07 -10.88
N ILE A 96 8.08 17.15 -10.02
CA ILE A 96 6.73 17.57 -10.41
C ILE A 96 6.76 18.98 -11.03
N THR A 97 7.55 19.88 -10.44
CA THR A 97 7.71 21.24 -10.97
C THR A 97 8.38 21.23 -12.33
N LYS A 98 9.48 20.50 -12.51
CA LYS A 98 10.11 20.34 -13.84
C LYS A 98 9.18 19.71 -14.87
N ALA A 99 8.44 18.67 -14.49
CA ALA A 99 7.44 18.04 -15.35
C ALA A 99 6.36 19.03 -15.81
N SER A 100 5.97 20.00 -14.96
CA SER A 100 5.00 21.03 -15.35
C SER A 100 5.50 21.94 -16.49
N TYR A 101 6.82 22.16 -16.61
CA TYR A 101 7.42 22.98 -17.67
C TYR A 101 7.95 22.18 -18.87
N ALA A 102 8.05 20.86 -18.78
CA ALA A 102 8.59 20.04 -19.87
C ALA A 102 7.66 20.01 -21.09
N ASP A 103 8.20 20.07 -22.30
CA ASP A 103 7.39 20.04 -23.53
C ASP A 103 6.68 18.70 -23.73
N GLU A 104 7.36 17.60 -23.37
CA GLU A 104 6.82 16.24 -23.49
C GLU A 104 6.96 15.46 -22.19
N ILE A 105 5.92 14.69 -21.85
CA ILE A 105 5.93 13.65 -20.82
C ILE A 105 5.36 12.40 -21.46
N THR A 106 6.13 11.30 -21.45
CA THR A 106 5.63 10.03 -21.99
C THR A 106 4.55 9.43 -21.09
N PRO A 107 3.61 8.63 -21.63
CA PRO A 107 2.62 7.89 -20.83
C PRO A 107 3.24 7.10 -19.66
N SER A 108 4.37 6.44 -19.89
CA SER A 108 5.07 5.67 -18.85
C SER A 108 5.62 6.56 -17.73
N GLN A 109 6.24 7.69 -18.08
CA GLN A 109 6.69 8.68 -17.09
C GLN A 109 5.52 9.28 -16.30
N ALA A 110 4.38 9.50 -16.96
CA ALA A 110 3.19 10.03 -16.32
C ALA A 110 2.59 9.05 -15.28
N VAL A 111 2.43 7.77 -15.65
CA VAL A 111 2.00 6.71 -14.73
C VAL A 111 2.99 6.55 -13.56
N PHE A 112 4.29 6.59 -13.86
CA PHE A 112 5.34 6.43 -12.84
C PHE A 112 5.34 7.59 -11.83
N LEU A 113 5.27 8.84 -12.30
CA LEU A 113 5.23 10.01 -11.42
C LEU A 113 3.97 10.04 -10.54
N LEU A 114 2.81 9.64 -11.07
CA LEU A 114 1.63 9.41 -10.24
C LEU A 114 1.92 8.37 -9.16
N SER A 115 2.45 7.21 -9.54
CA SER A 115 2.74 6.11 -8.62
C SER A 115 3.68 6.50 -7.48
N CYS A 116 4.65 7.39 -7.74
CA CYS A 116 5.54 7.95 -6.71
C CYS A 116 4.83 8.76 -5.61
N CYS A 117 3.58 9.18 -5.82
CA CYS A 117 2.78 9.87 -4.82
C CYS A 117 2.05 8.90 -3.85
N GLY A 118 2.15 7.58 -4.06
CA GLY A 118 1.50 6.53 -3.27
C GLY A 118 2.21 6.12 -1.97
N ASN A 119 1.63 5.14 -1.25
CA ASN A 119 2.07 4.65 0.07
C ASN A 119 3.49 4.07 0.10
N ALA A 120 3.99 3.54 -1.03
CA ALA A 120 5.26 2.83 -1.09
C ALA A 120 6.48 3.74 -1.25
N SER A 121 6.28 4.98 -1.67
CA SER A 121 7.37 5.78 -2.24
C SER A 121 7.78 6.96 -1.36
N ILE A 122 6.90 7.56 -0.55
CA ILE A 122 7.21 8.75 0.29
C ILE A 122 6.72 8.59 1.74
N LEU A 123 7.54 8.98 2.72
CA LEU A 123 7.20 8.98 4.15
C LEU A 123 6.40 10.23 4.54
N GLU A 124 5.23 10.39 3.93
CA GLU A 124 4.42 11.61 4.07
C GLU A 124 2.99 11.30 4.52
N SER A 125 2.37 12.29 5.19
CA SER A 125 0.99 12.18 5.64
C SER A 125 0.03 11.93 4.47
N ARG A 126 -1.10 11.25 4.72
CA ARG A 126 -2.16 11.02 3.71
C ARG A 126 -2.62 12.32 3.05
N ALA A 127 -2.68 13.42 3.82
CA ALA A 127 -3.07 14.73 3.33
C ALA A 127 -2.04 15.32 2.36
N THR A 128 -0.74 15.24 2.70
CA THR A 128 0.34 15.71 1.80
C THR A 128 0.33 14.93 0.50
N ARG A 129 0.24 13.60 0.57
CA ARG A 129 0.22 12.73 -0.61
C ARG A 129 -0.97 13.02 -1.53
N ARG A 130 -2.15 13.30 -0.94
CA ARG A 130 -3.33 13.72 -1.70
C ARG A 130 -3.13 15.04 -2.43
N LYS A 131 -2.45 16.02 -1.80
CA LYS A 131 -2.11 17.29 -2.46
C LYS A 131 -1.14 17.07 -3.64
N LEU A 132 -0.13 16.22 -3.45
CA LEU A 132 0.84 15.90 -4.51
C LEU A 132 0.16 15.23 -5.71
N VAL A 133 -0.61 14.17 -5.50
CA VAL A 133 -1.29 13.47 -6.60
C VAL A 133 -2.30 14.37 -7.31
N SER A 134 -3.02 15.23 -6.58
CA SER A 134 -3.97 16.19 -7.18
C SER A 134 -3.25 17.23 -8.05
N ARG A 135 -2.06 17.68 -7.61
CA ARG A 135 -1.21 18.58 -8.39
C ARG A 135 -0.72 17.92 -9.67
N VAL A 136 -0.23 16.68 -9.60
CA VAL A 136 0.23 15.91 -10.76
C VAL A 136 -0.93 15.68 -11.74
N TRP A 137 -2.09 15.26 -11.24
CA TRP A 137 -3.27 15.03 -12.07
C TRP A 137 -3.72 16.30 -12.80
N LYS A 138 -3.73 17.45 -12.10
CA LYS A 138 -4.05 18.75 -12.71
C LYS A 138 -3.06 19.13 -13.82
N ILE A 139 -1.76 18.93 -13.61
CA ILE A 139 -0.74 19.19 -14.65
C ILE A 139 -1.03 18.36 -15.91
N TYR A 140 -1.45 17.11 -15.76
CA TYR A 140 -1.75 16.25 -16.91
C TYR A 140 -3.00 16.70 -17.67
N GLN A 141 -4.02 17.18 -16.95
CA GLN A 141 -5.22 17.76 -17.54
C GLN A 141 -4.93 19.08 -18.26
N ASP A 142 -4.19 19.98 -17.62
CA ASP A 142 -3.84 21.31 -18.16
C ASP A 142 -2.98 21.19 -19.44
N LYS A 143 -2.14 20.15 -19.53
CA LYS A 143 -1.31 19.85 -20.71
C LYS A 143 -2.03 19.03 -21.78
N GLY A 144 -3.26 18.57 -21.51
CA GLY A 144 -4.03 17.76 -22.46
C GLY A 144 -3.38 16.42 -22.81
N LEU A 145 -2.68 15.79 -21.86
CA LEU A 145 -2.04 14.48 -22.11
C LEU A 145 -3.10 13.43 -22.49
N PRO A 146 -2.81 12.54 -23.47
CA PRO A 146 -3.71 11.43 -23.81
C PRO A 146 -3.69 10.37 -22.70
N LEU A 147 -4.55 10.54 -21.70
CA LEU A 147 -4.65 9.63 -20.55
C LEU A 147 -5.43 8.36 -20.91
N ASP A 148 -4.80 7.21 -20.68
CA ASP A 148 -5.41 5.89 -20.84
C ASP A 148 -5.81 5.27 -19.49
N ILE A 149 -6.35 4.05 -19.54
CA ILE A 149 -6.80 3.32 -18.34
C ILE A 149 -5.70 3.12 -17.29
N SER A 150 -4.43 3.05 -17.69
CA SER A 150 -3.30 2.87 -16.76
C SER A 150 -3.10 4.09 -15.87
N HIS A 151 -3.26 5.29 -16.43
CA HIS A 151 -3.19 6.55 -15.66
C HIS A 151 -4.34 6.68 -14.66
N TYR A 152 -5.57 6.40 -15.10
CA TYR A 152 -6.74 6.42 -14.20
C TYR A 152 -6.62 5.38 -13.11
N ASN A 153 -6.10 4.19 -13.43
CA ASN A 153 -5.85 3.15 -12.46
C ASN A 153 -4.78 3.58 -11.43
N ALA A 154 -3.65 4.17 -11.87
CA ALA A 154 -2.63 4.68 -10.96
C ALA A 154 -3.18 5.80 -10.05
N PHE A 155 -3.96 6.72 -10.61
CA PHE A 155 -4.62 7.76 -9.83
C PHE A 155 -5.61 7.19 -8.82
N LEU A 156 -6.48 6.28 -9.26
CA LEU A 156 -7.48 5.61 -8.43
C LEU A 156 -6.83 4.84 -7.27
N GLN A 157 -5.70 4.16 -7.50
CA GLN A 157 -4.93 3.50 -6.44
C GLN A 157 -4.60 4.48 -5.32
N ILE A 158 -4.05 5.65 -5.66
CA ILE A 158 -3.61 6.65 -4.68
C ILE A 158 -4.81 7.28 -3.98
N LEU A 159 -5.92 7.51 -4.69
CA LEU A 159 -7.16 7.98 -4.06
C LEU A 159 -7.70 6.99 -3.02
N VAL A 160 -7.65 5.69 -3.33
CA VAL A 160 -8.06 4.62 -2.40
C VAL A 160 -7.10 4.51 -1.21
N GLU A 161 -5.78 4.59 -1.44
CA GLU A 161 -4.75 4.53 -0.40
C GLU A 161 -4.76 5.74 0.54
N THR A 162 -4.99 6.93 -0.01
CA THR A 162 -5.07 8.16 0.77
C THR A 162 -6.44 8.36 1.40
N GLU A 163 -7.38 7.42 1.23
CA GLU A 163 -8.78 7.53 1.63
C GLU A 163 -9.41 8.86 1.17
N ALA A 164 -9.08 9.31 -0.04
CA ALA A 164 -9.67 10.49 -0.63
C ALA A 164 -11.18 10.29 -0.87
N GLU A 165 -11.96 11.35 -0.67
CA GLU A 165 -13.39 11.34 -0.91
C GLU A 165 -13.67 11.52 -2.41
N PHE A 166 -14.33 10.52 -3.01
CA PHE A 166 -14.85 10.56 -4.38
C PHE A 166 -15.97 9.51 -4.51
N SER A 167 -16.86 9.69 -5.49
CA SER A 167 -17.90 8.72 -5.82
C SER A 167 -17.35 7.68 -6.81
N PRO A 168 -17.32 6.38 -6.45
CA PRO A 168 -16.87 5.35 -7.39
C PRO A 168 -17.76 5.24 -8.64
N LEU A 169 -19.06 5.56 -8.52
CA LEU A 169 -20.00 5.56 -9.64
C LEU A 169 -19.73 6.73 -10.61
N GLU A 170 -19.44 7.93 -10.10
CA GLU A 170 -19.08 9.07 -10.94
C GLU A 170 -17.73 8.87 -11.62
N PHE A 171 -16.77 8.24 -10.93
CA PHE A 171 -15.48 7.89 -11.52
C PHE A 171 -15.67 6.94 -12.71
N LEU A 172 -16.55 5.95 -12.56
CA LEU A 172 -16.88 5.00 -13.63
C LEU A 172 -17.57 5.71 -14.81
N ALA A 173 -18.56 6.56 -14.54
CA ALA A 173 -19.23 7.36 -15.56
C ALA A 173 -18.24 8.27 -16.33
N THR A 174 -17.26 8.85 -15.62
CA THR A 174 -16.21 9.68 -16.24
C THR A 174 -15.37 8.89 -17.24
N LEU A 175 -15.07 7.61 -16.96
CA LEU A 175 -14.35 6.75 -17.89
C LEU A 175 -15.18 6.46 -19.15
N GLU A 176 -16.48 6.20 -18.98
CA GLU A 176 -17.42 5.94 -20.06
C GLU A 176 -17.60 7.16 -20.97
N GLU A 177 -17.80 8.35 -20.39
CA GLU A 177 -17.87 9.62 -21.12
C GLU A 177 -16.61 9.88 -21.97
N LYS A 178 -15.45 9.43 -21.47
CA LYS A 178 -14.16 9.53 -22.16
C LYS A 178 -13.88 8.38 -23.11
N ASN A 179 -14.82 7.43 -23.27
CA ASN A 179 -14.65 6.20 -24.04
C ASN A 179 -13.45 5.34 -23.61
N ILE A 180 -13.07 5.41 -22.33
CA ILE A 180 -12.00 4.61 -21.74
C ILE A 180 -12.64 3.38 -21.09
N LYS A 181 -12.34 2.19 -21.62
CA LYS A 181 -12.92 0.94 -21.10
C LYS A 181 -12.33 0.58 -19.71
N PRO A 182 -13.16 0.47 -18.66
CA PRO A 182 -12.71 -0.01 -17.36
C PRO A 182 -12.27 -1.47 -17.44
N ASN A 183 -11.25 -1.84 -16.67
CA ASN A 183 -10.75 -3.22 -16.59
C ASN A 183 -10.92 -3.80 -15.18
N ARG A 184 -10.53 -5.07 -14.98
CA ARG A 184 -10.64 -5.76 -13.68
C ARG A 184 -10.00 -4.96 -12.54
N ILE A 185 -8.86 -4.30 -12.78
CA ILE A 185 -8.16 -3.48 -11.78
C ILE A 185 -9.02 -2.28 -11.37
N THR A 186 -9.65 -1.61 -12.34
CA THR A 186 -10.56 -0.48 -12.09
C THR A 186 -11.72 -0.90 -11.19
N TYR A 187 -12.46 -1.95 -11.58
CA TYR A 187 -13.60 -2.44 -10.80
C TYR A 187 -13.19 -2.87 -9.38
N SER A 188 -12.08 -3.60 -9.27
CA SER A 188 -11.54 -4.04 -7.98
C SER A 188 -11.35 -2.86 -7.01
N ARG A 189 -10.74 -1.76 -7.49
CA ARG A 189 -10.48 -0.56 -6.69
C ARG A 189 -11.75 0.21 -6.33
N LEU A 190 -12.70 0.32 -7.26
CA LEU A 190 -13.99 0.98 -7.02
C LEU A 190 -14.83 0.21 -5.97
N ILE A 191 -14.84 -1.13 -6.05
CA ILE A 191 -15.47 -2.00 -5.04
C ILE A 191 -14.77 -1.82 -3.68
N ALA A 192 -13.44 -1.89 -3.65
CA ALA A 192 -12.67 -1.69 -2.43
C ALA A 192 -12.97 -0.34 -1.77
N LYS A 193 -13.15 0.74 -2.55
CA LYS A 193 -13.51 2.07 -2.03
C LYS A 193 -14.86 2.08 -1.32
N PHE A 194 -15.88 1.41 -1.87
CA PHE A 194 -17.17 1.27 -1.20
C PHE A 194 -17.06 0.41 0.07
N CYS A 195 -16.34 -0.72 -0.01
CA CYS A 195 -16.09 -1.59 1.14
C CYS A 195 -15.27 -0.92 2.25
N GLN A 196 -14.40 0.04 1.94
CA GLN A 196 -13.70 0.85 2.95
C GLN A 196 -14.65 1.62 3.87
N LYS A 197 -15.83 1.98 3.36
CA LYS A 197 -16.87 2.68 4.11
C LYS A 197 -17.97 1.76 4.66
N GLY A 198 -17.86 0.44 4.44
CA GLY A 198 -18.92 -0.51 4.74
C GLY A 198 -20.15 -0.38 3.83
N ASP A 199 -20.05 0.33 2.70
CA ASP A 199 -21.16 0.51 1.75
C ASP A 199 -21.26 -0.70 0.80
N ILE A 200 -21.88 -1.77 1.29
CA ILE A 200 -22.07 -3.01 0.51
C ILE A 200 -23.07 -2.81 -0.64
N ASP A 201 -24.04 -1.93 -0.47
CA ASP A 201 -25.04 -1.69 -1.51
C ASP A 201 -24.41 -0.95 -2.71
N GLY A 202 -23.50 0.00 -2.46
CA GLY A 202 -22.66 0.63 -3.48
C GLY A 202 -21.69 -0.35 -4.15
N ALA A 203 -21.01 -1.19 -3.36
CA ALA A 203 -20.12 -2.23 -3.89
C ALA A 203 -20.85 -3.19 -4.85
N ASN A 204 -22.08 -3.59 -4.51
CA ASN A 204 -22.91 -4.46 -5.35
C ASN A 204 -23.29 -3.85 -6.70
N LYS A 205 -23.48 -2.52 -6.77
CA LYS A 205 -23.75 -1.82 -8.05
C LYS A 205 -22.55 -1.91 -8.98
N ILE A 206 -21.34 -1.73 -8.46
CA ILE A 206 -20.11 -1.84 -9.24
C ILE A 206 -19.88 -3.29 -9.70
N LEU A 207 -20.18 -4.28 -8.84
CA LEU A 207 -20.15 -5.70 -9.20
C LEU A 207 -21.11 -6.03 -10.36
N GLU A 208 -22.35 -5.55 -10.29
CA GLU A 208 -23.33 -5.73 -11.37
C GLU A 208 -22.81 -5.16 -12.69
N HIS A 209 -22.20 -3.97 -12.65
CA HIS A 209 -21.58 -3.38 -13.83
C HIS A 209 -20.41 -4.22 -14.36
N MET A 210 -19.55 -4.72 -13.47
CA MET A 210 -18.44 -5.61 -13.82
C MET A 210 -18.93 -6.89 -14.52
N LYS A 211 -20.00 -7.50 -14.01
CA LYS A 211 -20.65 -8.69 -14.61
C LYS A 211 -21.26 -8.40 -15.97
N ASN A 212 -21.94 -7.27 -16.13
CA ASN A 212 -22.53 -6.87 -17.41
C ASN A 212 -21.46 -6.64 -18.50
N ASN A 213 -20.23 -6.32 -18.08
CA ASN A 213 -19.05 -6.22 -18.95
C ASN A 213 -18.31 -7.56 -19.13
N GLY A 214 -18.84 -8.67 -18.62
CA GLY A 214 -18.25 -10.00 -18.78
C GLY A 214 -16.92 -10.20 -18.04
N LEU A 215 -16.64 -9.39 -17.01
CA LEU A 215 -15.40 -9.49 -16.23
C LEU A 215 -15.58 -10.37 -15.00
N GLU A 216 -14.61 -11.23 -14.76
CA GLU A 216 -14.61 -12.17 -13.64
C GLU A 216 -14.05 -11.56 -12.36
N ILE A 217 -14.69 -11.89 -11.24
CA ILE A 217 -14.26 -11.52 -9.89
C ILE A 217 -12.94 -12.23 -9.55
N ASN A 218 -12.04 -11.58 -8.83
CA ASN A 218 -10.81 -12.20 -8.32
C ASN A 218 -10.83 -12.31 -6.77
N GLU A 219 -9.83 -12.96 -6.19
CA GLU A 219 -9.68 -13.10 -4.74
C GLU A 219 -9.69 -11.75 -4.01
N TYR A 220 -9.07 -10.73 -4.60
CA TYR A 220 -9.02 -9.38 -4.04
C TYR A 220 -10.42 -8.77 -3.82
N ILE A 221 -11.33 -8.96 -4.78
CA ILE A 221 -12.72 -8.49 -4.65
C ILE A 221 -13.45 -9.24 -3.53
N PHE A 222 -13.27 -10.56 -3.41
CA PHE A 222 -13.86 -11.31 -2.29
C PHE A 222 -13.34 -10.82 -0.95
N SER A 223 -12.03 -10.63 -0.83
CA SER A 223 -11.37 -10.10 0.37
C SER A 223 -11.89 -8.70 0.73
N SER A 224 -12.10 -7.86 -0.28
CA SER A 224 -12.71 -6.53 -0.10
C SER A 224 -14.15 -6.62 0.39
N LEU A 225 -14.94 -7.58 -0.09
CA LEU A 225 -16.33 -7.79 0.34
C LEU A 225 -16.43 -8.33 1.77
N ILE A 226 -15.52 -9.22 2.17
CA ILE A 226 -15.40 -9.68 3.57
C ILE A 226 -15.19 -8.47 4.49
N LEU A 227 -14.19 -7.64 4.19
CA LEU A 227 -13.91 -6.42 4.94
C LEU A 227 -15.06 -5.42 4.91
N GLY A 228 -15.72 -5.26 3.76
CA GLY A 228 -16.86 -4.35 3.62
C GLY A 228 -18.03 -4.76 4.51
N ASN A 229 -18.36 -6.06 4.57
CA ASN A 229 -19.45 -6.55 5.41
C ASN A 229 -19.08 -6.41 6.88
N ALA A 230 -17.84 -6.72 7.25
CA ALA A 230 -17.34 -6.48 8.59
C ALA A 230 -17.48 -5.00 8.99
N ARG A 231 -17.07 -4.06 8.14
CA ARG A 231 -17.20 -2.61 8.41
C ARG A 231 -18.65 -2.11 8.41
N ALA A 232 -19.57 -2.86 7.80
CA ALA A 232 -21.01 -2.65 7.92
C ALA A 232 -21.59 -3.23 9.23
N ASN A 233 -20.75 -3.69 10.16
CA ASN A 233 -21.10 -4.45 11.37
C ASN A 233 -21.88 -5.74 11.08
N ASP A 234 -21.60 -6.38 9.94
CA ASP A 234 -22.24 -7.61 9.48
C ASP A 234 -21.18 -8.73 9.33
N LEU A 235 -20.66 -9.21 10.47
CA LEU A 235 -19.69 -10.30 10.49
C LEU A 235 -20.25 -11.59 9.88
N ASP A 236 -21.53 -11.88 10.10
CA ASP A 236 -22.20 -13.04 9.49
C ASP A 236 -22.22 -12.93 7.95
N GLY A 237 -22.45 -11.73 7.42
CA GLY A 237 -22.33 -11.43 5.99
C GLY A 237 -20.92 -11.66 5.48
N ALA A 238 -19.90 -11.25 6.24
CA ALA A 238 -18.49 -11.47 5.90
C ALA A 238 -18.15 -12.96 5.81
N LEU A 239 -18.61 -13.78 6.77
CA LEU A 239 -18.41 -15.23 6.76
C LEU A 239 -19.21 -15.93 5.64
N ALA A 240 -20.40 -15.43 5.32
CA ALA A 240 -21.18 -15.92 4.19
C ALA A 240 -20.45 -15.73 2.85
N VAL A 241 -19.65 -14.67 2.69
CA VAL A 241 -18.79 -14.49 1.50
C VAL A 241 -17.76 -15.62 1.40
N VAL A 242 -17.12 -15.99 2.52
CA VAL A 242 -16.16 -17.11 2.56
C VAL A 242 -16.82 -18.44 2.21
N ASP A 243 -18.03 -18.68 2.71
CA ASP A 243 -18.78 -19.89 2.38
C ASP A 243 -19.15 -19.96 0.89
N ILE A 244 -19.43 -18.82 0.28
CA ILE A 244 -19.66 -18.71 -1.17
C ILE A 244 -18.38 -19.00 -1.94
N MET A 245 -17.21 -18.51 -1.51
CA MET A 245 -15.94 -18.89 -2.14
C MET A 245 -15.74 -20.42 -2.12
N LYS A 246 -15.96 -21.05 -0.96
CA LYS A 246 -15.87 -22.51 -0.79
C LYS A 246 -16.84 -23.27 -1.68
N GLN A 247 -18.10 -22.85 -1.75
CA GLN A 247 -19.13 -23.48 -2.59
C GLN A 247 -18.77 -23.42 -4.08
N ASN A 248 -18.06 -22.37 -4.48
CA ASN A 248 -17.59 -22.17 -5.85
C ASN A 248 -16.17 -22.73 -6.09
N LYS A 249 -15.65 -23.54 -5.16
CA LYS A 249 -14.32 -24.18 -5.23
C LYS A 249 -13.16 -23.18 -5.38
N ILE A 250 -13.35 -21.96 -4.89
CA ILE A 250 -12.30 -20.95 -4.78
C ILE A 250 -11.63 -21.14 -3.43
N ASN A 251 -10.35 -21.52 -3.45
CA ASN A 251 -9.58 -21.68 -2.22
C ASN A 251 -9.28 -20.32 -1.59
N ASN A 252 -9.33 -20.24 -0.26
CA ASN A 252 -8.86 -19.08 0.47
C ASN A 252 -7.35 -18.92 0.25
N GLY A 253 -6.96 -17.79 -0.34
CA GLY A 253 -5.56 -17.38 -0.44
C GLY A 253 -5.17 -16.40 0.67
N PRO A 254 -3.96 -15.82 0.58
CA PRO A 254 -3.41 -14.91 1.57
C PRO A 254 -4.32 -13.71 1.87
N ASP A 255 -4.88 -13.09 0.82
CA ASP A 255 -5.72 -11.88 0.94
C ASP A 255 -7.01 -12.17 1.70
N THR A 256 -7.56 -13.38 1.51
CA THR A 256 -8.77 -13.84 2.19
C THR A 256 -8.54 -14.00 3.70
N TYR A 257 -7.40 -14.57 4.10
CA TYR A 257 -7.04 -14.71 5.52
C TYR A 257 -6.73 -13.35 6.17
N ALA A 258 -6.04 -12.46 5.46
CA ALA A 258 -5.81 -11.09 5.94
C ALA A 258 -7.12 -10.34 6.19
N ALA A 259 -8.08 -10.48 5.26
CA ALA A 259 -9.42 -9.91 5.43
C ALA A 259 -10.16 -10.49 6.64
N LEU A 260 -10.03 -11.80 6.91
CA LEU A 260 -10.63 -12.43 8.09
C LEU A 260 -10.01 -11.96 9.40
N ILE A 261 -8.68 -11.94 9.50
CA ILE A 261 -7.98 -11.44 10.69
C ILE A 261 -8.42 -9.99 10.98
N GLN A 262 -8.48 -9.15 9.95
CA GLN A 262 -8.94 -7.78 10.10
C GLN A 262 -10.42 -7.69 10.48
N ALA A 263 -11.30 -8.48 9.87
CA ALA A 263 -12.72 -8.50 10.22
C ALA A 263 -12.94 -8.90 11.69
N TYR A 264 -12.26 -9.95 12.16
CA TYR A 264 -12.32 -10.38 13.55
C TYR A 264 -11.73 -9.36 14.51
N ALA A 265 -10.62 -8.73 14.14
CA ALA A 265 -10.01 -7.64 14.91
C ALA A 265 -10.97 -6.47 15.11
N GLU A 266 -11.65 -6.02 14.04
CA GLU A 266 -12.63 -4.94 14.09
C GLU A 266 -13.85 -5.31 14.97
N HIS A 267 -14.17 -6.60 15.13
CA HIS A 267 -15.25 -7.12 15.98
C HIS A 267 -14.80 -7.64 17.36
N LYS A 268 -13.52 -7.48 17.73
CA LYS A 268 -12.94 -7.94 19.01
C LYS A 268 -13.11 -9.46 19.23
N LYS A 269 -13.02 -10.22 18.14
CA LYS A 269 -13.11 -11.69 18.08
C LYS A 269 -11.72 -12.30 18.16
N PHE A 270 -11.12 -12.23 19.35
CA PHE A 270 -9.70 -12.55 19.55
C PHE A 270 -9.37 -14.03 19.42
N ASP A 271 -10.28 -14.91 19.88
CA ASP A 271 -10.07 -16.35 19.81
C ASP A 271 -10.06 -16.83 18.35
N GLU A 272 -10.87 -16.20 17.51
CA GLU A 272 -10.95 -16.45 16.08
C GLU A 272 -9.70 -15.94 15.34
N ILE A 273 -9.09 -14.84 15.78
CA ILE A 273 -7.78 -14.39 15.27
C ILE A 273 -6.71 -15.43 15.59
N ASP A 274 -6.66 -15.90 16.84
CA ASP A 274 -5.67 -16.89 17.28
C ASP A 274 -5.83 -18.20 16.50
N ALA A 275 -7.07 -18.64 16.24
CA ALA A 275 -7.37 -19.80 15.40
C ALA A 275 -6.90 -19.61 13.94
N VAL A 276 -7.12 -18.44 13.34
CA VAL A 276 -6.63 -18.18 11.96
C VAL A 276 -5.11 -18.13 11.92
N LEU A 277 -4.44 -17.56 12.93
CA LEU A 277 -2.99 -17.52 13.00
C LEU A 277 -2.36 -18.91 13.24
N SER A 278 -3.05 -19.83 13.94
CA SER A 278 -2.58 -21.19 14.19
C SER A 278 -2.85 -22.16 13.03
N ASP A 279 -4.01 -22.07 12.39
CA ASP A 279 -4.51 -23.10 11.47
C ASP A 279 -4.01 -22.91 10.04
N VAL A 280 -3.63 -21.69 9.67
CA VAL A 280 -3.21 -21.37 8.31
C VAL A 280 -1.76 -21.79 8.08
N LYS A 281 -1.51 -22.46 6.95
CA LYS A 281 -0.15 -22.81 6.52
C LYS A 281 0.73 -21.56 6.53
N LYS A 282 1.89 -21.63 7.19
CA LYS A 282 2.87 -20.52 7.28
C LYS A 282 3.27 -19.93 5.92
N GLU A 283 3.17 -20.69 4.84
CA GLU A 283 3.43 -20.23 3.47
C GLU A 283 2.41 -19.18 2.98
N LEU A 284 1.18 -19.21 3.49
CA LEU A 284 0.11 -18.26 3.15
C LEU A 284 0.16 -17.01 4.03
N LEU A 285 0.55 -17.15 5.31
CA LEU A 285 0.78 -16.04 6.23
C LEU A 285 2.25 -15.62 6.22
N SER A 286 2.71 -15.04 5.11
CA SER A 286 4.04 -14.46 5.06
C SER A 286 4.18 -13.25 6.01
N GLU A 287 5.38 -12.99 6.51
CA GLU A 287 5.68 -11.81 7.34
C GLU A 287 5.23 -10.49 6.68
N ASN A 288 5.34 -10.39 5.34
CA ASN A 288 4.87 -9.23 4.59
C ASN A 288 3.37 -9.01 4.76
N LEU A 289 2.59 -10.08 4.67
CA LEU A 289 1.14 -10.01 4.84
C LEU A 289 0.78 -9.62 6.28
N LEU A 290 1.48 -10.16 7.27
CA LEU A 290 1.27 -9.80 8.67
C LEU A 290 1.60 -8.31 8.93
N LEU A 291 2.67 -7.77 8.33
CA LEU A 291 2.99 -6.34 8.38
C LEU A 291 1.94 -5.47 7.70
N GLU A 292 1.39 -5.92 6.57
CA GLU A 292 0.28 -5.25 5.87
C GLU A 292 -1.01 -5.24 6.72
N ILE A 293 -1.31 -6.37 7.38
CA ILE A 293 -2.42 -6.46 8.33
C ILE A 293 -2.19 -5.47 9.48
N VAL A 294 -1.01 -5.45 10.09
CA VAL A 294 -0.64 -4.49 11.15
C VAL A 294 -0.92 -3.06 10.67
N CYS A 295 -0.40 -2.66 9.50
CA CYS A 295 -0.65 -1.34 8.89
C CYS A 295 -2.15 -1.00 8.81
N SER A 296 -2.96 -1.95 8.38
CA SER A 296 -4.41 -1.76 8.22
C SER A 296 -5.13 -1.60 9.56
N LEU A 297 -4.68 -2.32 10.60
CA LEU A 297 -5.26 -2.33 11.94
C LEU A 297 -4.92 -1.08 12.77
N VAL A 298 -3.78 -0.43 12.51
CA VAL A 298 -3.31 0.76 13.25
C VAL A 298 -4.39 1.82 13.43
N SER A 299 -5.21 2.05 12.39
CA SER A 299 -6.22 3.12 12.39
C SER A 299 -7.59 2.67 12.88
N ARG A 300 -7.79 1.37 13.16
CA ARG A 300 -9.12 0.76 13.29
C ARG A 300 -9.31 -0.08 14.55
N CYS A 301 -8.23 -0.52 15.18
CA CYS A 301 -8.28 -1.49 16.27
C CYS A 301 -7.51 -1.02 17.51
N SER A 302 -7.80 -1.65 18.64
CA SER A 302 -7.07 -1.37 19.89
C SER A 302 -5.60 -1.83 19.81
N PRO A 303 -4.68 -1.17 20.53
CA PRO A 303 -3.27 -1.55 20.58
C PRO A 303 -3.01 -3.03 20.89
N SER A 304 -3.86 -3.66 21.71
CA SER A 304 -3.73 -5.07 22.09
C SER A 304 -3.79 -6.04 20.90
N VAL A 305 -4.63 -5.77 19.91
CA VAL A 305 -4.74 -6.62 18.71
C VAL A 305 -3.50 -6.45 17.84
N ILE A 306 -3.07 -5.21 17.67
CA ILE A 306 -1.87 -4.87 16.90
C ILE A 306 -0.65 -5.56 17.51
N GLU A 307 -0.54 -5.53 18.83
CA GLU A 307 0.53 -6.19 19.57
C GLU A 307 0.54 -7.70 19.36
N LYS A 308 -0.61 -8.37 19.40
CA LYS A 308 -0.73 -9.81 19.11
C LYS A 308 -0.20 -10.17 17.72
N VAL A 309 -0.60 -9.41 16.69
CA VAL A 309 -0.13 -9.67 15.32
C VAL A 309 1.37 -9.41 15.22
N ILE A 310 1.89 -8.35 15.86
CA ILE A 310 3.34 -8.11 15.93
C ILE A 310 4.06 -9.27 16.63
N ASP A 311 3.50 -9.84 17.69
CA ASP A 311 4.11 -10.97 18.40
C ASP A 311 4.15 -12.24 17.57
N SER A 312 3.18 -12.44 16.68
CA SER A 312 3.16 -13.56 15.72
C SER A 312 4.25 -13.48 14.63
N LEU A 313 4.82 -12.28 14.38
CA LEU A 313 5.92 -12.11 13.43
C LEU A 313 7.16 -12.89 13.91
N GLU A 314 7.67 -13.81 13.11
CA GLU A 314 8.90 -14.55 13.43
C GLU A 314 10.14 -13.70 13.08
N ASN A 315 11.21 -13.77 13.88
CA ASN A 315 12.48 -13.06 13.63
C ASN A 315 13.25 -13.69 12.45
N LYS A 316 12.71 -13.63 11.24
CA LYS A 316 13.30 -14.19 10.03
C LYS A 316 14.09 -13.15 9.25
N GLU A 317 15.20 -13.59 8.63
CA GLU A 317 16.12 -12.79 7.81
C GLU A 317 15.49 -12.12 6.57
N ASN A 318 14.21 -12.35 6.28
CA ASN A 318 13.55 -11.98 5.02
C ASN A 318 12.50 -10.87 5.12
N MET A 319 12.35 -10.17 6.26
CA MET A 319 11.40 -9.04 6.33
C MET A 319 11.94 -7.80 5.56
N PRO A 320 11.20 -7.25 4.57
CA PRO A 320 11.62 -6.07 3.85
C PRO A 320 11.68 -4.83 4.76
N LEU A 321 12.86 -4.25 4.91
CA LEU A 321 13.08 -3.05 5.75
C LEU A 321 12.16 -1.88 5.33
N ALA A 322 11.86 -1.74 4.04
CA ALA A 322 10.94 -0.73 3.53
C ALA A 322 9.53 -0.87 4.15
N LEU A 323 8.99 -2.09 4.20
CA LEU A 323 7.66 -2.36 4.74
C LEU A 323 7.62 -2.18 6.27
N ILE A 324 8.69 -2.58 6.98
CA ILE A 324 8.82 -2.31 8.41
C ILE A 324 8.81 -0.80 8.69
N ARG A 325 9.66 -0.03 7.98
CA ARG A 325 9.74 1.43 8.14
C ARG A 325 8.38 2.09 7.88
N GLN A 326 7.67 1.66 6.86
CA GLN A 326 6.34 2.16 6.54
C GLN A 326 5.30 1.77 7.60
N THR A 327 5.37 0.56 8.15
CA THR A 327 4.48 0.11 9.23
C THR A 327 4.74 0.92 10.51
N CYS A 328 6.01 1.12 10.87
CA CYS A 328 6.40 2.01 11.96
C CYS A 328 5.91 3.44 11.72
N SER A 329 5.97 3.93 10.48
CA SER A 329 5.47 5.26 10.12
C SER A 329 3.99 5.39 10.41
N HIS A 330 3.17 4.46 9.92
CA HIS A 330 1.74 4.47 10.21
C HIS A 330 1.44 4.42 11.71
N MET A 331 2.14 3.56 12.46
CA MET A 331 1.97 3.47 13.91
C MET A 331 2.34 4.77 14.63
N ILE A 332 3.46 5.40 14.28
CA ILE A 332 3.92 6.65 14.89
C ILE A 332 2.95 7.79 14.58
N PHE A 333 2.51 7.95 13.33
CA PHE A 333 1.52 8.97 12.95
C PHE A 333 0.14 8.74 13.61
N ALA A 334 -0.16 7.51 14.04
CA ALA A 334 -1.36 7.17 14.81
C ALA A 334 -1.19 7.29 16.33
N GLY A 335 0.01 7.65 16.82
CA GLY A 335 0.30 7.78 18.25
C GLY A 335 0.62 6.46 18.96
N HIS A 336 1.00 5.42 18.23
CA HIS A 336 1.40 4.11 18.74
C HIS A 336 2.93 3.90 18.67
N ASP A 337 3.70 4.86 19.19
CA ASP A 337 5.17 4.87 19.11
C ASP A 337 5.82 3.67 19.83
N GLU A 338 5.23 3.20 20.94
CA GLU A 338 5.74 2.03 21.68
C GLU A 338 5.61 0.74 20.87
N LEU A 339 4.48 0.54 20.17
CA LEU A 339 4.28 -0.61 19.28
C LEU A 339 5.18 -0.52 18.04
N ALA A 340 5.37 0.69 17.49
CA ALA A 340 6.33 0.92 16.42
C ALA A 340 7.76 0.56 16.86
N TYR A 341 8.13 0.89 18.10
CA TYR A 341 9.43 0.54 18.65
C TYR A 341 9.57 -0.96 18.94
N LYS A 342 8.49 -1.63 19.37
CA LYS A 342 8.44 -3.09 19.51
C LYS A 342 8.69 -3.78 18.17
N LEU A 343 8.04 -3.32 17.10
CA LEU A 343 8.27 -3.82 15.75
C LEU A 343 9.70 -3.54 15.26
N PHE A 344 10.22 -2.34 15.49
CA PHE A 344 11.60 -1.98 15.16
C PHE A 344 12.62 -2.96 15.75
N LYS A 345 12.42 -3.39 17.00
CA LYS A 345 13.33 -4.33 17.67
C LYS A 345 13.34 -5.74 17.05
N LYS A 346 12.34 -6.09 16.23
CA LYS A 346 12.32 -7.36 15.46
C LYS A 346 13.16 -7.34 14.20
N ILE A 347 13.72 -6.18 13.79
CA ILE A 347 14.60 -6.11 12.62
C ILE A 347 15.87 -6.94 12.89
N PRO A 348 16.24 -7.89 11.99
CA PRO A 348 17.46 -8.69 12.12
C PRO A 348 18.70 -7.80 12.22
N ARG A 349 19.64 -8.15 13.10
CA ARG A 349 20.90 -7.41 13.28
C ARG A 349 21.95 -7.93 12.31
N ASN A 350 22.06 -7.34 11.12
CA ASN A 350 23.13 -7.69 10.18
C ASN A 350 24.32 -6.73 10.34
N GLU A 351 25.55 -7.23 10.21
CA GLU A 351 26.81 -6.48 10.46
C GLU A 351 26.99 -5.21 9.61
N ASN A 352 26.24 -5.06 8.50
CA ASN A 352 26.28 -3.90 7.60
C ASN A 352 25.21 -2.82 7.90
N GLN A 353 24.49 -2.90 9.02
CA GLN A 353 23.28 -2.12 9.28
C GLN A 353 23.38 -1.13 10.46
N ASN A 354 24.59 -0.64 10.79
CA ASN A 354 24.83 0.34 11.87
C ASN A 354 23.99 1.65 11.77
N PHE A 355 23.34 1.90 10.63
CA PHE A 355 22.49 3.06 10.38
C PHE A 355 20.97 2.77 10.43
N ILE A 356 20.53 1.53 10.68
CA ILE A 356 19.08 1.25 10.76
C ILE A 356 18.43 2.01 11.91
N GLY A 357 19.14 2.26 13.01
CA GLY A 357 18.58 3.05 14.11
C GLY A 357 18.32 4.52 13.79
N SER A 358 18.84 5.10 12.70
CA SER A 358 18.64 6.53 12.39
C SER A 358 17.23 6.85 11.87
N PHE A 359 16.58 5.89 11.21
CA PHE A 359 15.28 6.18 10.58
C PHE A 359 14.18 6.41 11.62
N PHE A 360 14.23 5.71 12.75
CA PHE A 360 13.15 5.75 13.75
C PHE A 360 13.05 7.14 14.42
N PRO A 361 14.14 7.75 14.92
CA PRO A 361 14.12 9.13 15.41
C PRO A 361 13.70 10.15 14.35
N LYS A 362 14.19 10.01 13.11
CA LYS A 362 13.80 10.88 12.00
C LYS A 362 12.30 10.83 11.74
N LEU A 363 11.74 9.63 11.74
CA LEU A 363 10.31 9.40 11.55
C LEU A 363 9.47 10.00 12.70
N MET A 364 9.94 9.88 13.94
CA MET A 364 9.30 10.51 15.10
C MET A 364 9.29 12.04 14.98
N ALA A 365 10.42 12.63 14.56
CA ALA A 365 10.54 14.06 14.32
C ALA A 365 9.60 14.56 13.22
N THR A 366 9.59 13.91 12.05
CA THR A 366 8.67 14.25 10.94
C THR A 366 7.19 14.07 11.32
N ALA A 367 6.88 13.15 12.24
CA ALA A 367 5.53 12.99 12.77
C ALA A 367 5.15 14.03 13.85
N GLY A 368 6.06 14.96 14.19
CA GLY A 368 5.82 16.02 15.17
C GLY A 368 5.77 15.52 16.61
N ASN A 369 6.44 14.41 16.92
CA ASN A 369 6.52 13.92 18.30
C ASN A 369 7.37 14.84 19.17
N ASP A 370 7.03 14.89 20.45
CA ASP A 370 7.75 15.68 21.45
C ASP A 370 9.25 15.33 21.51
N LEU A 371 10.09 16.37 21.58
CA LEU A 371 11.54 16.23 21.57
C LEU A 371 12.05 15.33 22.70
N TYR A 372 11.46 15.38 23.90
CA TYR A 372 11.85 14.52 25.02
C TYR A 372 11.60 13.04 24.71
N LYS A 373 10.48 12.71 24.05
CA LYS A 373 10.23 11.34 23.58
C LYS A 373 11.26 10.91 22.53
N VAL A 374 11.60 11.79 21.59
CA VAL A 374 12.63 11.50 20.57
C VAL A 374 13.99 11.22 21.23
N VAL A 375 14.40 12.05 22.20
CA VAL A 375 15.66 11.86 22.95
C VAL A 375 15.64 10.52 23.70
N LYS A 376 14.53 10.18 24.38
CA LYS A 376 14.39 8.91 25.11
C LYS A 376 14.65 7.69 24.21
N TYR A 377 14.08 7.67 23.00
CA TYR A 377 14.32 6.58 22.05
C TYR A 377 15.74 6.62 21.49
N CYS A 378 16.33 7.79 21.24
CA CYS A 378 17.74 7.91 20.85
C CYS A 378 18.69 7.32 21.90
N ASP A 379 18.44 7.58 23.18
CA ASP A 379 19.22 7.02 24.29
C ASP A 379 19.08 5.50 24.38
N ASP A 380 17.87 4.97 24.21
CA ASP A 380 17.64 3.52 24.22
C ASP A 380 18.30 2.83 23.01
N LEU A 381 18.22 3.46 21.82
CA LEU A 381 18.91 2.99 20.62
C LEU A 381 20.43 2.96 20.81
N ARG A 382 21.00 4.00 21.45
CA ARG A 382 22.43 4.07 21.78
C ARG A 382 22.82 2.97 22.77
N LYS A 383 22.06 2.80 23.85
CA LYS A 383 22.30 1.75 24.88
C LYS A 383 22.27 0.35 24.29
N ASN A 384 21.35 0.09 23.35
CA ASN A 384 21.18 -1.20 22.72
C ASN A 384 22.06 -1.42 21.47
N GLY A 385 22.95 -0.47 21.15
CA GLY A 385 23.91 -0.58 20.05
C GLY A 385 23.33 -0.39 18.64
N TYR A 386 22.14 0.21 18.50
CA TYR A 386 21.48 0.40 17.21
C TYR A 386 21.99 1.62 16.42
N ASN A 387 22.56 2.64 17.08
CA ASN A 387 23.15 3.80 16.41
C ASN A 387 23.95 4.69 17.40
N ILE A 388 25.12 5.19 16.98
CA ILE A 388 25.95 6.15 17.74
C ILE A 388 25.60 7.62 17.39
N ILE A 389 25.12 7.87 16.16
CA ILE A 389 24.88 9.18 15.51
C ILE A 389 23.37 9.43 15.26
N SER A 390 22.47 8.69 15.93
CA SER A 390 21.01 8.84 15.76
C SER A 390 20.51 10.24 16.14
N PHE A 391 21.16 10.86 17.11
CA PHE A 391 20.75 12.15 17.68
C PHE A 391 20.96 13.32 16.72
N GLU A 392 22.13 13.42 16.07
CA GLU A 392 22.45 14.52 15.14
C GLU A 392 21.53 14.51 13.92
N ASN A 393 21.27 13.33 13.34
CA ASN A 393 20.35 13.17 12.19
C ASN A 393 18.88 13.48 12.53
N ALA A 394 18.45 13.17 13.76
CA ALA A 394 17.11 13.49 14.24
C ALA A 394 16.93 14.99 14.42
N LEU A 395 17.94 15.66 14.99
CA LEU A 395 17.99 17.12 15.16
C LEU A 395 17.97 17.85 13.81
N GLU A 396 18.77 17.43 12.84
CA GLU A 396 18.75 18.03 11.50
C GLU A 396 17.37 17.93 10.82
N SER A 397 16.69 16.79 10.98
CA SER A 397 15.35 16.60 10.40
C SER A 397 14.31 17.47 11.13
N TYR A 398 14.39 17.55 12.46
CA TYR A 398 13.51 18.41 13.27
C TYR A 398 13.67 19.90 12.93
N LEU A 399 14.89 20.34 12.58
CA LEU A 399 15.21 21.72 12.19
C LEU A 399 14.88 22.05 10.72
N GLN A 400 14.61 21.06 9.87
CA GLN A 400 14.22 21.28 8.46
C GLN A 400 12.71 21.38 8.27
N ASP A 401 11.93 20.74 9.16
CA ASP A 401 10.46 20.67 9.10
C ASP A 401 9.75 21.69 10.02
N HIS A 402 10.51 22.44 10.83
CA HIS A 402 10.08 23.57 11.69
C HIS A 402 10.90 24.82 11.39
#